data_AF-A0A450T1W9-F1
#
_entry.id   AF-A0A450T1W9-F1
#
_cell.length_a   1.000
_cell.length_b   1.000
_cell.length_c   1.000
_cell.angle_alpha   90.00
_cell.angle_beta   90.00
_cell.angle_gamma   90.00
#
_symmetry.space_group_name_H-M   'P 1'
#
loop_
_entity.id
_entity.type
_entity.pdbx_description
1 polymer ?
#
loop_
_entity_poly.entity_id
_entity_poly.type
_entity_poly.pdbx_seq_one_letter_code
_entity_poly.pdbx_strand_id
1 'polypeptide(L)'
;MASRIMLREMERCVNESKSFAFETTLSGVSYVKKIESWKRSGYGIILYYFSLPSVEMAMDRVRHRVEQGGHGIPEPVIRRRFERSRANLENLFKPIVDAWMIFDTSSSRPKLIGRSRNHDRQ
;
A
#
# COMPACT_ATOMS: atom_id res chain seq x y z
N MET A 1 2.35 -20.24 1.54
CA MET A 1 0.94 -20.59 1.24
C MET A 1 -0.02 -19.40 1.33
N ALA A 2 0.09 -18.53 2.35
CA ALA A 2 -0.82 -17.38 2.55
C ALA A 2 -0.97 -16.43 1.33
N SER A 3 0.12 -16.08 0.65
CA SER A 3 0.05 -15.16 -0.50
C SER A 3 -0.78 -15.68 -1.68
N ARG A 4 -0.77 -17.00 -1.93
CA ARG A 4 -1.56 -17.61 -3.01
C ARG A 4 -3.05 -17.62 -2.69
N ILE A 5 -3.41 -17.80 -1.42
CA ILE A 5 -4.80 -17.78 -0.96
C ILE A 5 -5.35 -16.36 -1.08
N MET A 6 -4.60 -15.35 -0.62
CA MET A 6 -4.98 -13.95 -0.74
C MET A 6 -5.25 -13.53 -2.20
N LEU A 7 -4.37 -13.94 -3.14
CA LEU A 7 -4.57 -13.65 -4.57
C LEU A 7 -5.85 -14.28 -5.12
N ARG A 8 -6.16 -15.53 -4.73
CA ARG A 8 -7.39 -16.22 -5.15
C ARG A 8 -8.64 -15.55 -4.59
N GLU A 9 -8.61 -15.15 -3.32
CA GLU A 9 -9.75 -14.45 -2.72
C GLU A 9 -10.00 -13.09 -3.36
N MET A 10 -8.94 -12.34 -3.70
CA MET A 10 -9.10 -11.10 -4.47
C MET A 10 -9.72 -11.37 -5.84
N GLU A 11 -9.27 -12.39 -6.56
CA GLU A 11 -9.84 -12.77 -7.86
C GLU A 11 -11.32 -13.20 -7.73
N ARG A 12 -11.67 -13.92 -6.66
CA ARG A 12 -13.06 -14.28 -6.35
C ARG A 12 -13.92 -13.04 -6.10
N CYS A 13 -13.46 -12.10 -5.27
CA CYS A 13 -14.18 -10.84 -5.04
C CYS A 13 -14.38 -10.06 -6.34
N VAL A 14 -13.36 -10.01 -7.20
CA VAL A 14 -13.43 -9.35 -8.51
C VAL A 14 -14.52 -9.97 -9.38
N ASN A 15 -14.53 -11.30 -9.50
CA ASN A 15 -15.53 -12.05 -10.27
C ASN A 15 -16.95 -11.91 -9.72
N GLU A 16 -17.10 -11.72 -8.41
CA GLU A 16 -18.38 -11.51 -7.73
C GLU A 16 -18.78 -10.02 -7.62
N SER A 17 -18.00 -9.10 -8.22
CA SER A 17 -18.21 -7.65 -8.09
C SER A 17 -18.31 -7.14 -6.64
N LYS A 18 -17.59 -7.79 -5.71
CA LYS A 18 -17.59 -7.44 -4.29
C LYS A 18 -16.44 -6.49 -3.95
N SER A 19 -16.73 -5.48 -3.13
CA SER A 19 -15.70 -4.63 -2.55
C SER A 19 -14.75 -5.43 -1.66
N PHE A 20 -13.45 -5.14 -1.76
CA PHE A 20 -12.41 -5.75 -0.94
C PHE A 20 -11.28 -4.75 -0.67
N ALA A 21 -10.46 -5.06 0.34
CA ALA A 21 -9.25 -4.31 0.66
C ALA A 21 -8.10 -5.30 0.91
N PHE A 22 -6.88 -4.88 0.61
CA PHE A 22 -5.68 -5.67 0.87
C PHE A 22 -4.52 -4.75 1.26
N GLU A 23 -3.58 -5.29 2.04
CA GLU A 23 -2.38 -4.58 2.47
C GLU A 23 -1.19 -4.93 1.57
N THR A 24 -0.36 -3.94 1.28
CA THR A 24 0.91 -4.13 0.57
C THR A 24 1.92 -3.09 1.04
N THR A 25 3.20 -3.43 1.00
CA THR A 25 4.29 -2.48 1.27
C THR A 25 4.46 -1.44 0.15
N LEU A 26 3.71 -1.58 -0.95
CA LEU A 26 3.82 -0.77 -2.17
C LEU A 26 5.22 -0.77 -2.81
N SER A 27 6.13 -1.61 -2.34
CA SER A 27 7.52 -1.68 -2.84
C SER A 27 7.68 -2.51 -4.11
N GLY A 28 6.63 -3.22 -4.53
CA GLY A 28 6.58 -4.01 -5.76
C GLY A 28 5.53 -3.48 -6.72
N VAL A 29 5.72 -3.77 -8.01
CA VAL A 29 4.88 -3.26 -9.11
C VAL A 29 3.79 -4.23 -9.57
N SER A 30 3.69 -5.41 -8.94
CA SER A 30 2.81 -6.50 -9.36
C SER A 30 1.32 -6.14 -9.37
N TYR A 31 0.91 -5.15 -8.57
CA TYR A 31 -0.48 -4.71 -8.48
C TYR A 31 -0.87 -3.65 -9.51
N VAL A 32 0.08 -3.02 -10.21
CA VAL A 32 -0.20 -1.97 -11.20
C VAL A 32 -1.16 -2.51 -12.28
N LYS A 33 -0.79 -3.63 -12.93
CA LYS A 33 -1.63 -4.27 -13.95
C LYS A 33 -2.98 -4.77 -13.42
N LYS A 34 -3.03 -5.19 -12.15
CA LYS A 34 -4.28 -5.65 -11.51
C LYS A 34 -5.22 -4.47 -11.26
N ILE A 35 -4.72 -3.36 -10.73
CA ILE A 35 -5.49 -2.12 -10.50
C ILE A 35 -6.09 -1.62 -11.81
N GLU A 36 -5.30 -1.53 -12.88
CA GLU A 36 -5.80 -1.13 -14.20
C GLU A 36 -6.90 -2.08 -14.70
N SER A 37 -6.73 -3.40 -14.49
CA SER A 37 -7.75 -4.38 -14.85
C SER A 37 -9.03 -4.20 -14.04
N TRP A 38 -8.92 -3.97 -12.73
CA TRP A 38 -10.10 -3.77 -11.87
C TRP A 38 -10.85 -2.50 -12.22
N LYS A 39 -10.15 -1.42 -12.56
CA LYS A 39 -10.78 -0.20 -13.08
C LYS A 39 -11.57 -0.46 -14.37
N ARG A 40 -11.00 -1.21 -15.32
CA ARG A 40 -11.72 -1.64 -16.53
C ARG A 40 -12.94 -2.53 -16.23
N SER A 41 -12.93 -3.24 -15.10
CA SER A 41 -14.07 -4.01 -14.60
C SER A 41 -15.06 -3.20 -13.76
N GLY A 42 -14.92 -1.87 -13.69
CA GLY A 42 -15.85 -0.97 -13.00
C GLY A 42 -15.56 -0.71 -11.53
N TYR A 43 -14.40 -1.12 -11.01
CA TYR A 43 -14.02 -0.81 -9.62
C TYR A 43 -13.53 0.62 -9.45
N GLY A 44 -14.01 1.27 -8.39
CA GLY A 44 -13.34 2.44 -7.81
C GLY A 44 -12.21 2.01 -6.88
N ILE A 45 -11.02 2.53 -7.09
CA ILE A 45 -9.79 2.19 -6.37
C ILE A 45 -9.37 3.36 -5.49
N ILE A 46 -9.35 3.12 -4.17
CA ILE A 46 -8.91 4.09 -3.16
C ILE A 46 -7.63 3.57 -2.52
N LEU A 47 -6.56 4.36 -2.59
CA LEU A 47 -5.27 4.06 -1.97
C LEU A 47 -5.10 4.80 -0.64
N TYR A 48 -4.85 4.05 0.43
CA TYR A 48 -4.41 4.60 1.72
C TYR A 48 -2.91 4.29 1.88
N TYR A 49 -2.08 5.33 1.98
CA TYR A 49 -0.64 5.19 2.18
C TYR A 49 -0.25 5.75 3.56
N PHE A 50 0.42 4.91 4.35
CA PHE A 50 0.91 5.27 5.67
C PHE A 50 2.42 5.52 5.59
N SER A 51 2.81 6.79 5.69
CA SER A 51 4.20 7.22 5.60
C SER A 51 4.84 7.35 6.99
N LEU A 52 6.17 7.29 6.98
CA LEU A 52 7.03 7.70 8.08
C LEU A 52 8.05 8.72 7.55
N PRO A 53 8.51 9.66 8.41
CA PRO A 53 9.43 10.71 8.00
C PRO A 53 10.82 10.19 7.62
N SER A 54 11.23 9.04 8.17
CA SER A 54 12.56 8.47 7.94
C SER A 54 12.57 6.94 7.95
N VAL A 55 13.59 6.36 7.31
CA VAL A 55 13.81 4.90 7.33
C VAL A 55 14.25 4.44 8.72
N GLU A 56 14.97 5.30 9.45
CA GLU A 56 15.40 5.08 10.83
C GLU A 56 14.20 4.81 11.73
N MET A 57 13.13 5.61 11.60
CA MET A 57 11.90 5.37 12.36
C MET A 57 11.22 4.04 11.98
N ALA A 58 11.32 3.62 10.72
CA ALA A 58 10.80 2.32 10.30
C ALA A 58 11.64 1.17 10.91
N MET A 59 12.96 1.32 10.97
CA MET A 59 13.86 0.36 11.62
C MET A 59 13.59 0.28 13.12
N ASP A 60 13.41 1.41 13.80
CA ASP A 60 13.07 1.47 15.23
C ASP A 60 11.75 0.77 15.56
N ARG A 61 10.74 0.92 14.69
CA ARG A 61 9.46 0.21 14.84
C ARG A 61 9.60 -1.30 14.67
N VAL A 62 10.43 -1.74 13.71
CA VAL A 62 10.71 -3.16 13.53
C VAL A 62 11.44 -3.70 14.77
N ARG A 63 12.44 -2.99 15.27
CA ARG A 63 13.18 -3.34 16.49
C ARG A 63 12.25 -3.48 17.71
N HIS A 64 11.42 -2.47 17.99
CA HIS A 64 10.44 -2.53 19.07
C HIS A 64 9.50 -3.73 18.92
N ARG A 65 9.01 -4.00 17.70
CA ARG A 65 8.13 -5.15 17.47
C ARG A 65 8.84 -6.49 17.72
N VAL A 66 10.12 -6.60 17.38
CA VAL A 66 10.94 -7.79 17.65
C VAL A 66 11.12 -7.99 19.15
N GLU A 67 11.37 -6.92 19.91
CA GLU A 67 11.45 -6.97 21.38
C GLU A 67 10.13 -7.47 22.01
N GLN A 68 8.99 -7.19 21.38
CA GLN A 68 7.66 -7.70 21.77
C GLN A 68 7.34 -9.10 21.19
N GLY A 69 8.32 -9.83 20.67
CA GLY A 69 8.16 -11.21 20.15
C GLY A 69 7.72 -11.32 18.69
N GLY A 70 7.73 -10.23 17.93
CA GLY A 70 7.43 -10.24 16.50
C GLY A 70 8.60 -10.65 15.59
N HIS A 71 8.33 -10.84 14.30
CA HIS A 71 9.36 -11.20 13.33
C HIS A 71 10.22 -9.99 12.90
N GLY A 72 11.53 -10.20 12.86
CA GLY A 72 12.52 -9.24 12.37
C GLY A 72 12.55 -9.16 10.86
N ILE A 73 12.99 -8.02 10.32
CA ILE A 73 13.21 -7.82 8.90
C ILE A 73 14.64 -7.27 8.75
N PRO A 74 15.49 -7.82 7.88
CA PRO A 74 16.84 -7.31 7.68
C PRO A 74 16.82 -5.82 7.27
N GLU A 75 17.70 -5.00 7.86
CA GLU A 75 17.76 -3.56 7.58
C GLU A 75 17.89 -3.22 6.08
N PRO A 76 18.71 -3.92 5.27
CA PRO A 76 18.78 -3.66 3.83
C PRO A 76 17.43 -3.84 3.12
N VAL A 77 16.59 -4.76 3.62
CA VAL A 77 15.24 -4.98 3.10
C VAL A 77 14.31 -3.84 3.50
N ILE A 78 14.41 -3.34 4.74
CA ILE A 78 13.63 -2.18 5.22
C ILE A 78 13.96 -0.95 4.38
N ARG A 79 15.25 -0.61 4.23
CA ARG A 79 15.71 0.56 3.47
C ARG A 79 15.26 0.51 2.01
N ARG A 80 15.49 -0.63 1.34
CA ARG A 80 15.04 -0.85 -0.04
C ARG A 80 13.52 -0.71 -0.19
N ARG A 81 12.74 -1.26 0.74
CA ARG A 81 11.26 -1.19 0.67
C ARG A 81 10.76 0.23 0.94
N PHE A 82 11.37 0.93 1.89
CA PHE A 82 11.02 2.30 2.25
C PHE A 82 11.15 3.22 1.02
N GLU A 83 12.32 3.23 0.39
CA GLU A 83 12.59 4.05 -0.81
C GLU A 83 11.67 3.68 -1.98
N ARG A 84 11.58 2.38 -2.30
CA ARG A 84 10.74 1.91 -3.42
C ARG A 84 9.27 2.21 -3.21
N SER A 85 8.76 2.08 -1.99
CA SER A 85 7.34 2.35 -1.72
C SER A 85 6.96 3.79 -2.03
N ARG A 86 7.83 4.75 -1.68
CA ARG A 86 7.63 6.18 -1.95
C ARG A 86 7.75 6.48 -3.44
N ALA A 87 8.76 5.95 -4.11
CA ALA A 87 8.92 6.12 -5.56
C ALA A 87 7.74 5.53 -6.33
N ASN A 88 7.27 4.34 -5.96
CA ASN A 88 6.13 3.70 -6.60
C ASN A 88 4.82 4.47 -6.33
N LEU A 89 4.62 4.95 -5.09
CA LEU A 89 3.47 5.78 -4.76
C LEU A 89 3.34 6.94 -5.73
N GLU A 90 4.41 7.75 -5.86
CA GLU A 90 4.40 8.94 -6.69
C GLU A 90 4.28 8.62 -8.18
N ASN A 91 5.07 7.68 -8.68
CA ASN A 91 5.24 7.50 -10.13
C ASN A 91 4.27 6.48 -10.75
N LEU A 92 3.78 5.51 -9.97
CA LEU A 92 3.02 4.37 -10.52
C LEU A 92 1.60 4.31 -10.00
N PHE A 93 1.39 4.54 -8.70
CA PHE A 93 0.08 4.31 -8.08
C PHE A 93 -0.81 5.55 -8.06
N LYS A 94 -0.29 6.73 -7.70
CA LYS A 94 -1.07 7.97 -7.72
C LYS A 94 -1.75 8.25 -9.08
N PRO A 95 -1.14 7.98 -10.25
CA PRO A 95 -1.77 8.23 -11.54
C PRO A 95 -2.91 7.26 -11.89
N ILE A 96 -2.90 6.03 -11.36
CA ILE A 96 -3.82 4.97 -11.81
C ILE A 96 -5.00 4.73 -10.85
N VAL A 97 -4.99 5.28 -9.63
CA VAL A 97 -6.07 5.13 -8.66
C VAL A 97 -7.06 6.29 -8.74
N ASP A 98 -8.31 6.07 -8.30
CA ASP A 98 -9.38 7.08 -8.34
C ASP A 98 -9.29 8.05 -7.16
N ALA A 99 -8.74 7.60 -6.03
CA ALA A 99 -8.42 8.46 -4.91
C ALA A 99 -7.19 7.94 -4.17
N TRP A 100 -6.44 8.87 -3.59
CA TRP A 100 -5.36 8.51 -2.68
C TRP A 100 -5.34 9.44 -1.47
N MET A 101 -4.91 8.88 -0.34
CA MET A 101 -4.69 9.61 0.91
C MET A 101 -3.36 9.16 1.51
N ILE A 102 -2.59 10.13 1.98
CA ILE A 102 -1.29 9.93 2.62
C ILE A 102 -1.41 10.35 4.08
N PHE A 103 -1.08 9.43 4.98
CA PHE A 103 -1.10 9.65 6.41
C PHE A 103 0.33 9.60 6.96
N ASP A 104 0.76 10.64 7.65
CA ASP A 104 1.90 10.55 8.54
C ASP A 104 1.50 9.77 9.79
N THR A 105 2.20 8.66 10.02
CA THR A 105 1.98 7.80 11.18
C THR A 105 3.06 7.89 12.23
N SER A 106 3.95 8.89 12.17
CA SER A 106 5.07 9.09 13.12
C SER A 106 4.61 9.20 14.58
N SER A 107 3.43 9.76 14.82
CA SER A 107 2.81 9.89 16.14
C SER A 107 1.71 8.86 16.40
N SER A 108 1.21 8.77 17.64
CA SER A 108 0.16 7.83 18.04
C SER A 108 -1.17 8.00 17.29
N ARG A 109 -1.44 9.20 16.75
CA ARG A 109 -2.60 9.46 15.90
C ARG A 109 -2.14 9.72 14.46
N PRO A 110 -2.61 8.94 13.47
CA PRO A 110 -2.34 9.21 12.07
C PRO A 110 -2.83 10.61 11.67
N LYS A 111 -1.98 11.37 10.98
CA LYS A 111 -2.31 12.71 10.46
C LYS A 111 -2.40 12.65 8.95
N LEU A 112 -3.53 13.08 8.38
CA LEU A 112 -3.65 13.21 6.93
C LEU A 112 -2.76 14.37 6.45
N ILE A 113 -1.78 14.07 5.60
CA ILE A 113 -0.81 15.06 5.07
C ILE A 113 -0.95 15.30 3.56
N GLY A 114 -1.77 14.51 2.88
CA GLY A 114 -2.06 14.72 1.46
C GLY A 114 -3.24 13.87 0.99
N ARG A 115 -4.01 14.38 0.03
CA ARG A 115 -5.08 13.64 -0.63
C ARG A 115 -5.33 14.14 -2.04
N SER A 116 -5.83 13.26 -2.90
CA SER A 116 -6.46 13.63 -4.17
C SER A 116 -7.65 12.71 -4.45
N ARG A 117 -8.59 13.22 -5.24
CA ARG A 117 -9.54 12.40 -5.98
C ARG A 117 -9.30 12.67 -7.46
N ASN A 118 -8.79 11.67 -8.16
CA ASN A 118 -8.66 11.69 -9.60
C ASN A 118 -10.06 11.37 -10.14
N HIS A 119 -10.89 12.40 -10.32
CA HIS A 119 -12.11 12.24 -11.10
C HIS A 119 -11.69 12.15 -12.57
N ASP A 120 -11.67 10.94 -13.12
CA ASP A 120 -11.87 10.80 -14.56
C ASP A 120 -13.35 11.10 -14.83
N ARG A 121 -13.65 12.38 -15.08
CA ARG A 121 -14.86 12.77 -15.81
C ARG A 121 -14.56 12.57 -17.29
N GLN A 122 -15.00 11.44 -17.84
CA GLN A 122 -15.71 11.31 -19.13
C GLN A 122 -15.88 9.84 -19.49
#